data_AF-A0A084JAG6-F1
#
_entry.id   AF-A0A084JAG6-F1
#
_cell.length_a   1.000
_cell.length_b   1.000
_cell.length_c   1.000
_cell.angle_alpha   90.00
_cell.angle_beta   90.00
_cell.angle_gamma   90.00
#
_symmetry.space_group_name_H-M   'P 1'
#
loop_
_entity.id
_entity.type
_entity.pdbx_description
1 polymer ?
#
loop_
_entity_poly.entity_id
_entity_poly.type
_entity_poly.pdbx_seq_one_letter_code
_entity_poly.pdbx_strand_id
1 'polypeptide(L)'
;MGAYQLKVTIKGSKPPIWRRVLVPQGITFGKLHQMIQTAFCWSDEHLYEFEFRSEGVRVVPGSEDRSQKFQYLLSDETIDSLVSGTSKFTYTYGIDKNWELNIQVEDVVDDYKESCGQVVKFKGDCVPENCGGIAGYYDLLESGSKELKEYDMSAVNKRLDQSSDVSSEEVHIAEVYDCYDKGSILEIAKRHGMNGLSKFKKEELVERTLAHILDQKVMSRYFLCARDSEINLFEQLASEDFKVPSFELEEMDYLYAGGYVTAGPDSQFLVAEEVLKAYEAINTPEFKEERERLSKIGDYLCAANSLYAVTPPPVLLESFNKYEDKKLSLEELLEAYELLQSYRPEVRYIDGNFVDGALAEQKGIEEFQQMQKKVPYYIPTQMEIRFMADNDGFLMTGELSLLSKFLTEEMNVPDERIPYLLRQVQAEISMGAQLQEVVEGIEASGIIFESEEHLEKFTSIITDVWNHTRMVLNRGHKPYEMVMKGLETVSAQRKNPPKIYPNDPCSCGSGKKYKKCCGKRS
;
A
#
# COMPACT_ATOMS: atom_id res chain seq x y z
N MET A 1 13.88 -18.28 -22.99
CA MET A 1 13.66 -19.63 -22.41
C MET A 1 12.36 -19.56 -21.63
N GLY A 2 11.72 -20.67 -21.27
CA GLY A 2 10.52 -20.55 -20.44
C GLY A 2 10.87 -20.39 -18.95
N ALA A 3 9.88 -20.15 -18.11
CA ALA A 3 9.97 -20.23 -16.66
C ALA A 3 8.73 -20.91 -16.06
N TYR A 4 8.89 -21.56 -14.91
CA TYR A 4 7.77 -22.04 -14.09
C TYR A 4 7.42 -20.99 -13.04
N GLN A 5 6.15 -20.65 -12.91
CA GLN A 5 5.65 -19.91 -11.76
C GLN A 5 5.34 -20.88 -10.61
N LEU A 6 6.13 -20.80 -9.55
CA LEU A 6 6.02 -21.67 -8.39
C LEU A 6 5.52 -20.89 -7.18
N LYS A 7 4.45 -21.34 -6.53
CA LYS A 7 4.07 -20.86 -5.20
C LYS A 7 4.62 -21.79 -4.13
N VAL A 8 5.59 -21.29 -3.38
CA VAL A 8 6.32 -22.00 -2.31
C VAL A 8 5.76 -21.56 -0.96
N THR A 9 5.13 -22.45 -0.21
CA THR A 9 4.42 -22.14 1.05
C THR A 9 4.96 -22.95 2.21
N ILE A 10 5.32 -22.31 3.33
CA ILE A 10 5.70 -23.01 4.57
C ILE A 10 4.48 -23.73 5.13
N LYS A 11 4.55 -25.06 5.23
CA LYS A 11 3.49 -25.89 5.77
C LYS A 11 3.27 -25.59 7.25
N GLY A 12 2.00 -25.50 7.65
CA GLY A 12 1.62 -25.25 9.04
C GLY A 12 1.63 -23.77 9.45
N SER A 13 2.10 -22.87 8.57
CA SER A 13 2.04 -21.43 8.82
C SER A 13 0.60 -20.87 8.76
N LYS A 14 0.29 -20.05 9.74
CA LYS A 14 -0.97 -19.34 10.05
C LYS A 14 -0.61 -18.00 10.72
N PRO A 15 -0.78 -16.85 10.03
CA PRO A 15 -1.21 -16.74 8.63
C PRO A 15 -0.21 -17.43 7.66
N PRO A 16 -0.65 -17.84 6.46
CA PRO A 16 0.22 -18.54 5.51
C PRO A 16 1.44 -17.69 5.11
N ILE A 17 2.63 -18.27 5.22
CA ILE A 17 3.90 -17.68 4.79
C ILE A 17 4.31 -18.34 3.47
N TRP A 18 4.44 -17.56 2.40
CA TRP A 18 4.74 -18.08 1.07
C TRP A 18 5.48 -17.08 0.19
N ARG A 19 6.14 -17.59 -0.84
CA ARG A 19 6.81 -16.86 -1.93
C ARG A 19 6.30 -17.40 -3.26
N ARG A 20 5.99 -16.53 -4.20
CA ARG A 20 5.71 -16.88 -5.60
C ARG A 20 6.95 -16.52 -6.40
N VAL A 21 7.55 -17.52 -7.02
CA VAL A 21 8.87 -17.44 -7.62
C VAL A 21 8.78 -17.87 -9.08
N LEU A 22 9.22 -17.04 -10.01
CA LEU A 22 9.52 -17.43 -11.38
C LEU A 22 10.87 -18.14 -11.39
N VAL A 23 10.88 -19.34 -11.95
CA VAL A 23 12.06 -20.20 -11.97
C VAL A 23 12.37 -20.56 -13.42
N PRO A 24 13.54 -20.19 -13.97
CA PRO A 24 13.89 -20.51 -15.34
C PRO A 24 13.81 -22.01 -15.62
N GLN A 25 13.29 -22.37 -16.78
CA GLN A 25 13.39 -23.74 -17.30
C GLN A 25 14.85 -24.10 -17.56
N GLY A 26 15.18 -25.39 -17.51
CA GLY A 26 16.53 -25.90 -17.76
C GLY A 26 17.48 -25.83 -16.57
N ILE A 27 17.09 -25.22 -15.44
CA ILE A 27 17.93 -25.23 -14.23
C ILE A 27 17.89 -26.59 -13.53
N THR A 28 18.89 -26.86 -12.69
CA THR A 28 18.93 -28.08 -11.87
C THR A 28 18.09 -27.93 -10.59
N PHE A 29 17.71 -29.05 -9.97
CA PHE A 29 17.08 -29.05 -8.66
C PHE A 29 17.95 -28.41 -7.57
N GLY A 30 19.28 -28.51 -7.69
CA GLY A 30 20.23 -27.82 -6.83
C GLY A 30 20.12 -26.30 -6.95
N LYS A 31 19.98 -25.78 -8.17
CA LYS A 31 19.77 -24.34 -8.39
C LYS A 31 18.39 -23.88 -7.93
N LEU A 32 17.34 -24.70 -8.12
CA LEU A 32 16.02 -24.44 -7.53
C LEU A 32 16.07 -24.37 -6.00
N HIS A 33 16.83 -25.26 -5.36
CA HIS A 33 17.05 -25.20 -3.91
C HIS A 33 17.71 -23.88 -3.49
N GLN A 34 18.78 -23.44 -4.17
CA GLN A 34 19.43 -22.15 -3.90
C GLN A 34 18.46 -20.96 -4.07
N MET A 35 17.59 -21.02 -5.08
CA MET A 35 16.55 -20.01 -5.27
C MET A 35 15.53 -20.01 -4.13
N ILE A 36 15.13 -21.17 -3.61
CA ILE A 36 14.24 -21.28 -2.45
C ILE A 36 14.94 -20.75 -1.18
N GLN A 37 16.20 -21.11 -0.94
CA GLN A 37 16.98 -20.61 0.20
C GLN A 37 17.05 -19.08 0.19
N THR A 38 17.41 -18.51 -0.96
CA THR A 38 17.46 -17.06 -1.15
C THR A 38 16.08 -16.42 -0.97
N ALA A 39 15.03 -17.04 -1.53
CA ALA A 39 13.65 -16.57 -1.40
C ALA A 39 13.13 -16.58 0.04
N PHE A 40 13.68 -17.39 0.93
CA PHE A 40 13.31 -17.42 2.36
C PHE A 40 14.35 -16.77 3.28
N CYS A 41 15.39 -16.16 2.71
CA CYS A 41 16.51 -15.55 3.45
C CYS A 41 17.24 -16.55 4.36
N TRP A 42 17.39 -17.79 3.91
CA TRP A 42 18.11 -18.85 4.59
C TRP A 42 19.54 -19.00 4.04
N SER A 43 20.39 -19.62 4.84
CA SER A 43 21.85 -19.66 4.67
C SER A 43 22.38 -21.00 4.14
N ASP A 44 21.50 -21.95 3.81
CA ASP A 44 21.87 -23.26 3.25
C ASP A 44 22.85 -24.06 4.13
N GLU A 45 22.57 -24.16 5.43
CA GLU A 45 23.39 -24.85 6.42
C GLU A 45 23.06 -26.36 6.55
N HIS A 46 22.01 -26.86 5.90
CA HIS A 46 21.46 -28.21 6.13
C HIS A 46 21.10 -28.98 4.84
N LEU A 47 20.79 -30.27 4.98
CA LEU A 47 20.34 -31.10 3.87
C LEU A 47 18.90 -30.77 3.45
N TYR A 48 18.59 -31.00 2.17
CA TYR A 48 17.28 -30.83 1.59
C TYR A 48 16.83 -32.04 0.76
N GLU A 49 15.54 -32.15 0.51
CA GLU A 49 14.91 -33.15 -0.36
C GLU A 49 13.71 -32.53 -1.08
N PHE A 50 13.50 -32.87 -2.35
CA PHE A 50 12.24 -32.65 -3.05
C PHE A 50 11.48 -33.97 -3.18
N GLU A 51 10.18 -33.98 -2.90
CA GLU A 51 9.32 -35.15 -2.97
C GLU A 51 8.13 -34.93 -3.91
N PHE A 52 8.08 -35.74 -4.96
CA PHE A 52 7.02 -35.81 -5.98
C PHE A 52 6.19 -37.08 -5.72
N ARG A 53 5.21 -36.97 -4.80
CA ARG A 53 4.47 -38.12 -4.27
C ARG A 53 3.67 -38.88 -5.31
N SER A 54 3.06 -38.18 -6.27
CA SER A 54 2.18 -38.79 -7.28
C SER A 54 3.01 -39.62 -8.28
N GLU A 55 4.24 -39.20 -8.49
CA GLU A 55 5.24 -39.76 -9.39
C GLU A 55 6.11 -40.81 -8.69
N GLY A 56 6.05 -40.87 -7.35
CA GLY A 56 6.87 -41.79 -6.55
C GLY A 56 8.36 -41.46 -6.62
N VAL A 57 8.71 -40.19 -6.82
CA VAL A 57 10.10 -39.72 -7.00
C VAL A 57 10.54 -38.82 -5.84
N ARG A 58 11.80 -38.95 -5.42
CA ARG A 58 12.50 -38.03 -4.53
C ARG A 58 13.79 -37.54 -5.16
N VAL A 59 14.10 -36.26 -4.99
CA VAL A 59 15.35 -35.65 -5.47
C VAL A 59 16.18 -35.21 -4.28
N VAL A 60 17.44 -35.62 -4.23
CA VAL A 60 18.34 -35.41 -3.09
C VAL A 60 19.74 -34.97 -3.55
N PRO A 61 20.49 -34.22 -2.73
CA PRO A 61 21.85 -33.75 -3.07
C PRO A 61 22.94 -34.84 -3.05
N GLY A 62 22.62 -36.08 -2.61
CA GLY A 62 23.58 -37.18 -2.52
C GLY A 62 22.93 -38.54 -2.25
N SER A 63 23.74 -39.58 -2.01
CA SER A 63 23.25 -40.95 -1.83
C SER A 63 22.83 -41.25 -0.38
N GLU A 64 21.55 -41.07 -0.05
CA GLU A 64 20.97 -41.59 1.20
C GLU A 64 20.38 -43.00 1.05
N ASP A 65 20.13 -43.65 2.19
CA ASP A 65 19.69 -45.04 2.33
C ASP A 65 18.33 -45.25 1.63
N ARG A 66 18.37 -45.96 0.51
CA ARG A 66 17.29 -46.01 -0.48
C ARG A 66 16.13 -46.86 0.02
N SER A 67 15.02 -46.21 0.38
CA SER A 67 13.78 -46.93 0.66
C SER A 67 13.26 -47.61 -0.62
N GLN A 68 12.65 -48.80 -0.51
CA GLN A 68 12.05 -49.50 -1.67
C GLN A 68 10.78 -48.82 -2.22
N LYS A 69 10.31 -47.72 -1.60
CA LYS A 69 9.02 -47.08 -1.91
C LYS A 69 9.13 -45.94 -2.93
N PHE A 70 10.32 -45.38 -3.15
CA PHE A 70 10.52 -44.23 -4.02
C PHE A 70 11.69 -44.45 -4.98
N GLN A 71 11.60 -43.87 -6.18
CA GLN A 71 12.74 -43.67 -7.07
C GLN A 71 13.51 -42.43 -6.63
N TYR A 72 14.83 -42.48 -6.66
CA TYR A 72 15.70 -41.36 -6.25
C TYR A 72 16.43 -40.77 -7.46
N LEU A 73 16.41 -39.44 -7.56
CA LEU A 73 17.19 -38.64 -8.50
C LEU A 73 18.18 -37.74 -7.74
N LEU A 74 19.25 -37.32 -8.41
CA LEU A 74 20.22 -36.37 -7.86
C LEU A 74 19.79 -34.92 -8.14
N SER A 75 20.21 -33.99 -7.28
CA SER A 75 19.92 -32.57 -7.43
C SER A 75 20.49 -31.92 -8.69
N ASP A 76 21.45 -32.57 -9.35
CA ASP A 76 22.06 -32.10 -10.59
C ASP A 76 21.16 -32.32 -11.82
N GLU A 77 20.09 -33.09 -11.67
CA GLU A 77 19.07 -33.26 -12.70
C GLU A 77 18.26 -31.97 -12.90
N THR A 78 17.83 -31.72 -14.13
CA THR A 78 17.03 -30.55 -14.50
C THR A 78 15.62 -30.64 -13.94
N ILE A 79 15.04 -29.50 -13.55
CA ILE A 79 13.69 -29.45 -12.97
C ILE A 79 12.59 -29.84 -13.97
N ASP A 80 12.81 -29.65 -15.27
CA ASP A 80 11.80 -29.80 -16.31
C ASP A 80 11.21 -31.21 -16.39
N SER A 81 12.01 -32.23 -16.07
CA SER A 81 11.59 -33.64 -16.18
C SER A 81 10.47 -34.01 -15.20
N LEU A 82 10.26 -33.22 -14.14
CA LEU A 82 9.26 -33.47 -13.11
C LEU A 82 8.29 -32.30 -12.94
N VAL A 83 8.79 -31.06 -12.98
CA VAL A 83 7.96 -29.86 -12.72
C VAL A 83 6.93 -29.63 -13.82
N SER A 84 7.27 -29.90 -15.09
CA SER A 84 6.33 -29.75 -16.22
C SER A 84 5.13 -30.69 -16.17
N GLY A 85 5.26 -31.85 -15.50
CA GLY A 85 4.25 -32.90 -15.43
C GLY A 85 3.44 -32.93 -14.15
N THR A 86 3.73 -32.06 -13.17
CA THR A 86 3.09 -32.07 -11.85
C THR A 86 2.42 -30.74 -11.53
N SER A 87 1.37 -30.79 -10.70
CA SER A 87 0.72 -29.57 -10.18
C SER A 87 1.26 -29.14 -8.83
N LYS A 88 1.91 -30.05 -8.09
CA LYS A 88 2.49 -29.77 -6.77
C LYS A 88 3.52 -30.80 -6.33
N PHE A 89 4.47 -30.36 -5.52
CA PHE A 89 5.47 -31.21 -4.88
C PHE A 89 5.89 -30.60 -3.53
N THR A 90 6.65 -31.34 -2.74
CA THR A 90 7.10 -30.89 -1.41
C THR A 90 8.61 -30.68 -1.42
N TYR A 91 9.07 -29.59 -0.81
CA TYR A 91 10.46 -29.33 -0.51
C TYR A 91 10.65 -29.44 1.02
N THR A 92 11.67 -30.15 1.47
CA THR A 92 11.95 -30.33 2.90
C THR A 92 13.39 -29.98 3.21
N TYR A 93 13.63 -29.34 4.36
CA TYR A 93 14.92 -28.77 4.72
C TYR A 93 15.15 -28.84 6.25
N GLY A 94 16.41 -29.06 6.66
CA GLY A 94 16.86 -28.98 8.06
C GLY A 94 17.18 -30.32 8.75
N ILE A 95 17.87 -30.25 9.91
CA ILE A 95 18.49 -31.39 10.64
C ILE A 95 17.51 -32.55 10.93
N ASP A 96 16.23 -32.24 11.17
CA ASP A 96 15.15 -33.23 11.39
C ASP A 96 13.95 -33.01 10.46
N LYS A 97 14.17 -32.43 9.26
CA LYS A 97 13.09 -32.07 8.33
C LYS A 97 12.05 -31.11 8.97
N ASN A 98 12.53 -30.22 9.83
CA ASN A 98 11.72 -29.27 10.58
C ASN A 98 11.06 -28.19 9.69
N TRP A 99 11.57 -27.97 8.47
CA TRP A 99 10.93 -27.13 7.47
C TRP A 99 10.37 -27.97 6.32
N GLU A 100 9.04 -27.97 6.18
CA GLU A 100 8.33 -28.56 5.03
C GLU A 100 7.62 -27.45 4.25
N LEU A 101 7.93 -27.31 2.96
CA LEU A 101 7.36 -26.31 2.08
C LEU A 101 6.58 -27.00 0.96
N ASN A 102 5.32 -26.59 0.77
CA ASN A 102 4.50 -27.03 -0.35
C ASN A 102 4.77 -26.12 -1.56
N ILE A 103 5.16 -26.73 -2.68
CA ILE A 103 5.39 -26.02 -3.94
C ILE A 103 4.26 -26.37 -4.90
N GLN A 104 3.52 -25.36 -5.34
CA GLN A 104 2.49 -25.49 -6.36
C GLN A 104 3.00 -24.88 -7.67
N VAL A 105 2.88 -25.64 -8.75
CA VAL A 105 3.15 -25.15 -10.12
C VAL A 105 1.87 -24.45 -10.57
N GLU A 106 1.92 -23.13 -10.68
CA GLU A 106 0.74 -22.32 -11.02
C GLU A 106 0.65 -22.01 -12.50
N ASP A 107 1.78 -21.79 -13.16
CA ASP A 107 1.83 -21.43 -14.59
C ASP A 107 3.18 -21.75 -15.24
N VAL A 108 3.22 -21.70 -16.57
CA VAL A 108 4.42 -21.77 -17.40
C VAL A 108 4.49 -20.53 -18.29
N VAL A 109 5.58 -19.77 -18.18
CA VAL A 109 5.83 -18.53 -18.92
C VAL A 109 6.77 -18.84 -20.08
N ASP A 110 6.34 -18.65 -21.33
CA ASP A 110 7.12 -19.06 -22.52
C ASP A 110 8.27 -18.10 -22.89
N ASP A 111 8.11 -16.79 -22.59
CA ASP A 111 9.03 -15.72 -23.02
C ASP A 111 9.89 -15.14 -21.88
N TYR A 112 10.34 -15.98 -20.95
CA TYR A 112 11.23 -15.56 -19.87
C TYR A 112 12.69 -15.41 -20.35
N LYS A 113 13.19 -14.17 -20.38
CA LYS A 113 14.52 -13.86 -20.92
C LYS A 113 15.62 -13.81 -19.86
N GLU A 114 15.24 -13.75 -18.59
CA GLU A 114 16.19 -13.71 -17.48
C GLU A 114 16.82 -15.08 -17.21
N SER A 115 18.06 -15.05 -16.73
CA SER A 115 18.78 -16.27 -16.32
C SER A 115 18.64 -16.58 -14.82
N CYS A 116 18.12 -15.64 -14.03
CA CYS A 116 17.87 -15.76 -12.60
C CYS A 116 16.40 -16.06 -12.28
N GLY A 117 16.14 -16.56 -11.07
CA GLY A 117 14.79 -16.68 -10.54
C GLY A 117 14.34 -15.37 -9.92
N GLN A 118 13.04 -15.11 -9.90
CA GLN A 118 12.47 -13.87 -9.37
C GLN A 118 11.30 -14.15 -8.44
N VAL A 119 11.33 -13.64 -7.21
CA VAL A 119 10.15 -13.56 -6.36
C VAL A 119 9.25 -12.44 -6.89
N VAL A 120 8.06 -12.81 -7.35
CA VAL A 120 7.08 -11.89 -7.93
C VAL A 120 5.94 -11.53 -6.98
N LYS A 121 5.77 -12.30 -5.90
CA LYS A 121 4.81 -12.01 -4.82
C LYS A 121 5.17 -12.78 -3.56
N PHE A 122 4.81 -12.28 -2.39
CA PHE A 122 5.00 -13.00 -1.13
C PHE A 122 3.89 -12.72 -0.11
N LYS A 123 3.89 -13.49 0.97
CA LYS A 123 3.13 -13.22 2.20
C LYS A 123 3.94 -13.71 3.40
N GLY A 124 3.96 -12.90 4.46
CA GLY A 124 4.67 -13.21 5.71
C GLY A 124 6.17 -12.87 5.66
N ASP A 125 6.69 -12.44 6.81
CA ASP A 125 8.06 -11.94 6.98
C ASP A 125 9.14 -13.01 6.85
N CYS A 126 10.41 -12.62 7.05
CA CYS A 126 11.50 -13.57 7.11
C CYS A 126 11.29 -14.52 8.29
N VAL A 127 11.42 -15.82 8.03
CA VAL A 127 11.38 -16.84 9.06
C VAL A 127 12.81 -17.25 9.36
N PRO A 128 13.36 -16.99 10.55
CA PRO A 128 14.73 -17.36 10.84
C PRO A 128 14.93 -18.88 10.72
N GLU A 129 15.93 -19.30 9.96
CA GLU A 129 16.22 -20.71 9.67
C GLU A 129 16.36 -21.56 10.95
N ASN A 130 17.05 -20.99 11.95
CA ASN A 130 17.46 -21.63 13.18
C ASN A 130 16.49 -21.41 14.36
N CYS A 131 15.22 -21.04 14.10
CA CYS A 131 14.22 -20.86 15.15
C CYS A 131 13.55 -22.16 15.63
N GLY A 132 13.94 -23.34 15.13
CA GLY A 132 13.34 -24.61 15.54
C GLY A 132 12.04 -24.98 14.80
N GLY A 133 11.86 -24.48 13.57
CA GLY A 133 10.67 -24.74 12.75
C GLY A 133 9.53 -23.75 13.02
N ILE A 134 8.36 -24.01 12.44
CA ILE A 134 7.22 -23.07 12.49
C ILE A 134 6.73 -22.76 13.92
N ALA A 135 6.86 -23.71 14.85
CA ALA A 135 6.47 -23.50 16.25
C ALA A 135 7.36 -22.46 16.93
N GLY A 136 8.69 -22.58 16.81
CA GLY A 136 9.60 -21.62 17.42
C GLY A 136 9.58 -20.25 16.73
N TYR A 137 9.22 -20.17 15.44
CA TYR A 137 8.90 -18.89 14.81
C TYR A 137 7.76 -18.14 15.51
N TYR A 138 6.72 -18.85 15.96
CA TYR A 138 5.63 -18.23 16.72
C TYR A 138 6.04 -17.78 18.11
N ASP A 139 6.90 -18.55 18.79
CA ASP A 139 7.45 -18.16 20.08
C ASP A 139 8.28 -16.86 19.95
N LEU A 140 9.04 -16.71 18.85
CA LEU A 140 9.76 -15.47 18.54
C LEU A 140 8.82 -14.29 18.26
N LEU A 141 7.70 -14.53 17.57
CA LEU A 141 6.67 -13.51 17.31
C LEU A 141 6.00 -13.03 18.60
N GLU A 142 5.64 -13.96 19.49
CA GLU A 142 5.02 -13.63 20.78
C GLU A 142 5.97 -12.86 21.70
N SER A 143 7.26 -13.20 21.68
CA SER A 143 8.28 -12.56 22.51
C SER A 143 8.82 -11.23 21.96
N GLY A 144 8.44 -10.84 20.74
CA GLY A 144 8.92 -9.60 20.10
C GLY A 144 10.43 -9.61 19.83
N SER A 145 10.97 -10.78 19.46
CA SER A 145 12.42 -10.95 19.27
C SER A 145 12.98 -10.03 18.18
N LYS A 146 14.19 -9.50 18.42
CA LYS A 146 14.95 -8.70 17.44
C LYS A 146 15.52 -9.52 16.28
N GLU A 147 15.44 -10.84 16.35
CA GLU A 147 15.87 -11.74 15.28
C GLU A 147 14.88 -11.78 14.11
N LEU A 148 13.64 -11.34 14.34
CA LEU A 148 12.63 -11.20 13.30
C LEU A 148 12.93 -9.99 12.43
N LYS A 149 12.91 -10.20 11.12
CA LYS A 149 13.15 -9.17 10.11
C LYS A 149 12.00 -9.17 9.13
N GLU A 150 11.61 -7.98 8.71
CA GLU A 150 10.68 -7.83 7.60
C GLU A 150 11.23 -8.49 6.34
N TYR A 151 10.33 -9.01 5.51
CA TYR A 151 10.74 -9.60 4.24
C TYR A 151 10.94 -8.52 3.18
N ASP A 152 12.21 -8.30 2.82
CA ASP A 152 12.59 -7.42 1.73
C ASP A 152 12.70 -8.23 0.42
N MET A 153 11.60 -8.23 -0.36
CA MET A 153 11.52 -8.93 -1.65
C MET A 153 12.57 -8.40 -2.63
N SER A 154 12.92 -7.12 -2.57
CA SER A 154 13.89 -6.54 -3.48
C SER A 154 15.31 -6.95 -3.13
N ALA A 155 15.70 -6.91 -1.85
CA ALA A 155 16.98 -7.44 -1.41
C ALA A 155 17.11 -8.95 -1.71
N VAL A 156 16.00 -9.70 -1.66
CA VAL A 156 15.96 -11.10 -2.10
C VAL A 156 16.16 -11.23 -3.60
N ASN A 157 15.43 -10.45 -4.42
CA ASN A 157 15.57 -10.48 -5.87
C ASN A 157 16.96 -10.04 -6.31
N LYS A 158 17.56 -9.04 -5.65
CA LYS A 158 18.96 -8.64 -5.82
C LYS A 158 19.92 -9.80 -5.54
N ARG A 159 19.71 -10.56 -4.46
CA ARG A 159 20.52 -11.77 -4.17
C ARG A 159 20.31 -12.89 -5.18
N LEU A 160 19.10 -13.04 -5.72
CA LEU A 160 18.79 -13.99 -6.78
C LEU A 160 19.50 -13.59 -8.09
N ASP A 161 19.56 -12.29 -8.37
CA ASP A 161 20.18 -11.68 -9.55
C ASP A 161 21.70 -11.67 -9.49
N GLN A 162 22.30 -11.39 -8.33
CA GLN A 162 23.75 -11.52 -8.06
C GLN A 162 24.30 -12.94 -8.22
N SER A 163 23.43 -13.93 -8.47
CA SER A 163 23.82 -15.29 -8.84
C SER A 163 23.97 -15.50 -10.36
N SER A 164 23.83 -14.43 -11.15
CA SER A 164 24.02 -14.37 -12.61
C SER A 164 24.44 -12.95 -13.07
N ASP A 165 25.71 -12.73 -13.36
CA ASP A 165 26.19 -11.56 -14.11
C ASP A 165 25.53 -11.50 -15.50
N VAL A 166 24.83 -10.41 -15.88
CA VAL A 166 24.95 -9.64 -17.16
C VAL A 166 24.25 -8.25 -17.04
N SER A 167 24.91 -7.22 -17.61
CA SER A 167 24.73 -5.76 -17.66
C SER A 167 23.37 -5.13 -18.05
N SER A 168 23.07 -3.95 -17.46
CA SER A 168 22.01 -2.97 -17.82
C SER A 168 22.34 -2.17 -19.10
N GLU A 169 21.35 -1.90 -19.95
CA GLU A 169 21.40 -0.89 -21.03
C GLU A 169 20.92 0.47 -20.48
N GLU A 170 21.62 1.57 -20.80
CA GLU A 170 21.30 2.94 -20.36
C GLU A 170 19.99 3.47 -20.99
N VAL A 171 19.12 4.11 -20.19
CA VAL A 171 17.82 4.68 -20.63
C VAL A 171 17.89 6.21 -20.74
N HIS A 172 17.55 6.76 -21.90
CA HIS A 172 17.56 8.22 -22.16
C HIS A 172 16.17 8.86 -22.07
N ILE A 173 16.09 10.07 -21.49
CA ILE A 173 14.80 10.75 -21.21
C ILE A 173 14.03 11.12 -22.48
N ALA A 174 14.74 11.40 -23.57
CA ALA A 174 14.11 11.71 -24.85
C ALA A 174 13.31 10.52 -25.39
N GLU A 175 13.84 9.30 -25.25
CA GLU A 175 13.19 8.06 -25.70
C GLU A 175 11.93 7.76 -24.87
N VAL A 176 11.97 8.07 -23.57
CA VAL A 176 10.79 8.00 -22.70
C VAL A 176 9.69 8.94 -23.19
N TYR A 177 10.04 10.19 -23.50
CA TYR A 177 9.05 11.21 -23.92
C TYR A 177 8.50 10.97 -25.33
N ASP A 178 9.22 10.22 -26.18
CA ASP A 178 8.70 9.76 -27.46
C ASP A 178 7.50 8.81 -27.30
N CYS A 179 7.40 8.10 -26.18
CA CYS A 179 6.27 7.22 -25.86
C CYS A 179 5.02 7.99 -25.37
N TYR A 180 5.16 9.22 -24.86
CA TYR A 180 4.01 9.99 -24.38
C TYR A 180 3.21 10.63 -25.51
N ASP A 181 1.88 10.70 -25.33
CA ASP A 181 1.06 11.52 -26.20
C ASP A 181 1.21 13.02 -25.86
N LYS A 182 0.80 13.87 -26.79
CA LYS A 182 0.93 15.34 -26.65
C LYS A 182 0.16 15.87 -25.44
N GLY A 183 -0.94 15.23 -25.05
CA GLY A 183 -1.73 15.59 -23.87
C GLY A 183 -0.95 15.39 -22.59
N SER A 184 -0.36 14.21 -22.37
CA SER A 184 0.46 13.93 -21.18
C SER A 184 1.63 14.91 -21.04
N ILE A 185 2.32 15.25 -22.13
CA ILE A 185 3.43 16.21 -22.08
C ILE A 185 2.93 17.62 -21.71
N LEU A 186 1.74 18.02 -22.17
CA LEU A 186 1.11 19.29 -21.76
C LEU A 186 0.74 19.30 -20.28
N GLU A 187 0.30 18.17 -19.72
CA GLU A 187 -0.02 18.05 -18.29
C GLU A 187 1.24 18.16 -17.42
N ILE A 188 2.32 17.45 -17.79
CA ILE A 188 3.63 17.58 -17.14
C ILE A 188 4.11 19.04 -17.20
N ALA A 189 4.07 19.66 -18.38
CA ALA A 189 4.51 21.04 -18.55
C ALA A 189 3.69 22.03 -17.71
N LYS A 190 2.36 21.85 -17.66
CA LYS A 190 1.45 22.68 -16.86
C LYS A 190 1.74 22.53 -15.37
N ARG A 191 2.05 21.32 -14.89
CA ARG A 191 2.43 21.05 -13.50
C ARG A 191 3.69 21.84 -13.09
N HIS A 192 4.62 22.04 -14.02
CA HIS A 192 5.82 22.87 -13.83
C HIS A 192 5.62 24.35 -14.18
N GLY A 193 4.36 24.81 -14.25
CA GLY A 193 3.99 26.21 -14.47
C GLY A 193 4.10 26.70 -15.92
N MET A 194 4.35 25.80 -16.88
CA MET A 194 4.43 26.18 -18.30
C MET A 194 3.03 26.26 -18.93
N ASN A 195 2.64 27.45 -19.36
CA ASN A 195 1.31 27.72 -19.95
C ASN A 195 1.40 28.10 -21.43
N GLY A 196 0.30 27.92 -22.17
CA GLY A 196 0.19 28.39 -23.57
C GLY A 196 0.97 27.55 -24.61
N LEU A 197 1.26 26.29 -24.27
CA LEU A 197 2.08 25.39 -25.10
C LEU A 197 1.28 24.54 -26.11
N SER A 198 -0.05 24.54 -26.07
CA SER A 198 -0.91 23.68 -26.90
C SER A 198 -0.72 23.88 -28.42
N LYS A 199 -0.22 25.05 -28.83
CA LYS A 199 0.06 25.42 -30.23
C LYS A 199 1.28 24.72 -30.84
N PHE A 200 2.19 24.20 -30.02
CA PHE A 200 3.43 23.59 -30.51
C PHE A 200 3.21 22.16 -31.02
N LYS A 201 4.09 21.68 -31.89
CA LYS A 201 4.13 20.26 -32.30
C LYS A 201 4.71 19.41 -31.17
N LYS A 202 4.50 18.09 -31.21
CA LYS A 202 4.93 17.18 -30.14
C LYS A 202 6.44 17.28 -29.91
N GLU A 203 7.23 17.30 -30.97
CA GLU A 203 8.69 17.29 -30.91
C GLU A 203 9.22 18.58 -30.24
N GLU A 204 8.70 19.74 -30.66
CA GLU A 204 9.04 21.04 -30.07
C GLU A 204 8.53 21.16 -28.62
N LEU A 205 7.41 20.51 -28.30
CA LEU A 205 6.88 20.47 -26.94
C LEU A 205 7.77 19.64 -26.01
N VAL A 206 8.22 18.46 -26.46
CA VAL A 206 9.17 17.60 -25.71
C VAL A 206 10.44 18.37 -25.41
N GLU A 207 11.08 18.98 -26.41
CA GLU A 207 12.32 19.75 -26.25
C GLU A 207 12.16 20.86 -25.20
N ARG A 208 11.09 21.65 -25.30
CA ARG A 208 10.80 22.76 -24.38
C ARG A 208 10.52 22.26 -22.96
N THR A 209 9.75 21.19 -22.82
CA THR A 209 9.40 20.63 -21.51
C THR A 209 10.64 20.03 -20.83
N LEU A 210 11.41 19.20 -21.53
CA LEU A 210 12.63 18.58 -21.00
C LEU A 210 13.66 19.63 -20.55
N ALA A 211 13.91 20.64 -21.38
CA ALA A 211 14.82 21.72 -21.03
C ALA A 211 14.38 22.51 -19.79
N HIS A 212 13.07 22.60 -19.53
CA HIS A 212 12.51 23.30 -18.38
C HIS A 212 12.52 22.46 -17.10
N ILE A 213 12.10 21.20 -17.16
CA ILE A 213 12.00 20.34 -15.97
C ILE A 213 13.38 19.87 -15.46
N LEU A 214 14.38 19.78 -16.34
CA LEU A 214 15.75 19.43 -15.95
C LEU A 214 16.57 20.67 -15.52
N ASP A 215 16.02 21.88 -15.58
CA ASP A 215 16.66 23.05 -14.97
C ASP A 215 16.74 22.84 -13.45
N GLN A 216 17.93 23.05 -12.88
CA GLN A 216 18.20 22.80 -11.47
C GLN A 216 17.23 23.52 -10.53
N LYS A 217 16.80 24.75 -10.85
CA LYS A 217 15.89 25.51 -9.99
C LYS A 217 14.47 24.97 -10.08
N VAL A 218 14.05 24.55 -11.26
CA VAL A 218 12.71 23.96 -11.47
C VAL A 218 12.64 22.59 -10.77
N MET A 219 13.61 21.72 -11.04
CA MET A 219 13.71 20.40 -10.42
C MET A 219 13.80 20.52 -8.89
N SER A 220 14.69 21.38 -8.37
CA SER A 220 14.85 21.58 -6.92
C SER A 220 13.53 21.98 -6.26
N ARG A 221 12.78 22.94 -6.82
CA ARG A 221 11.49 23.34 -6.26
C ARG A 221 10.46 22.21 -6.25
N TYR A 222 10.46 21.35 -7.26
CA TYR A 222 9.54 20.21 -7.32
C TYR A 222 9.91 19.10 -6.32
N PHE A 223 11.21 18.74 -6.27
CA PHE A 223 11.72 17.71 -5.37
C PHE A 223 11.73 18.14 -3.91
N LEU A 224 11.81 19.45 -3.60
CA LEU A 224 11.59 19.96 -2.23
C LEU A 224 10.25 19.51 -1.65
N CYS A 225 9.21 19.41 -2.50
CA CYS A 225 7.86 19.01 -2.10
C CYS A 225 7.63 17.49 -2.19
N ALA A 226 8.64 16.68 -2.53
CA ALA A 226 8.52 15.22 -2.52
C ALA A 226 8.59 14.68 -1.08
N ARG A 227 7.76 13.67 -0.79
CA ARG A 227 7.73 13.01 0.52
C ARG A 227 8.97 12.15 0.74
N ASP A 228 9.28 11.86 1.99
CA ASP A 228 10.39 10.98 2.36
C ASP A 228 10.28 9.60 1.69
N SER A 229 9.08 9.02 1.69
CA SER A 229 8.78 7.73 1.03
C SER A 229 9.05 7.76 -0.48
N GLU A 230 8.60 8.80 -1.17
CA GLU A 230 8.81 9.01 -2.61
C GLU A 230 10.29 9.17 -2.97
N ILE A 231 11.05 9.94 -2.17
CA ILE A 231 12.48 10.12 -2.41
C ILE A 231 13.27 8.85 -2.14
N ASN A 232 12.93 8.11 -1.07
CA ASN A 232 13.60 6.84 -0.78
C ASN A 232 13.42 5.84 -1.93
N LEU A 233 12.22 5.73 -2.47
CA LEU A 233 11.92 4.86 -3.62
C LEU A 233 12.61 5.36 -4.90
N PHE A 234 12.65 6.67 -5.14
CA PHE A 234 13.39 7.25 -6.27
C PHE A 234 14.91 7.00 -6.17
N GLU A 235 15.51 7.17 -5.00
CA GLU A 235 16.94 6.91 -4.78
C GLU A 235 17.25 5.41 -4.85
N GLN A 236 16.31 4.53 -4.47
CA GLN A 236 16.43 3.10 -4.70
C GLN A 236 16.45 2.78 -6.20
N LEU A 237 15.53 3.35 -6.99
CA LEU A 237 15.54 3.23 -8.46
C LEU A 237 16.85 3.73 -9.09
N ALA A 238 17.40 4.82 -8.57
CA ALA A 238 18.66 5.41 -9.03
C ALA A 238 19.89 4.52 -8.78
N SER A 239 19.81 3.58 -7.85
CA SER A 239 20.96 2.76 -7.43
C SER A 239 21.27 1.57 -8.34
N GLU A 240 20.52 1.37 -9.44
CA GLU A 240 20.56 0.23 -10.40
C GLU A 240 20.36 -1.18 -9.77
N ASP A 241 20.33 -1.25 -8.44
CA ASP A 241 20.30 -2.47 -7.63
C ASP A 241 18.88 -2.86 -7.16
N PHE A 242 17.88 -2.03 -7.48
CA PHE A 242 16.51 -2.14 -6.97
C PHE A 242 15.51 -1.81 -8.08
N LYS A 243 14.59 -2.74 -8.35
CA LYS A 243 13.50 -2.57 -9.33
C LYS A 243 12.21 -2.28 -8.57
N VAL A 244 11.67 -1.06 -8.65
CA VAL A 244 10.34 -0.71 -8.09
C VAL A 244 9.26 -1.15 -9.08
N PRO A 245 8.35 -2.07 -8.72
CA PRO A 245 7.26 -2.47 -9.61
C PRO A 245 6.31 -1.32 -9.93
N SER A 246 5.87 -1.20 -11.18
CA SER A 246 4.99 -0.13 -11.65
C SER A 246 3.56 -0.21 -11.12
N PHE A 247 3.20 -1.24 -10.36
CA PHE A 247 1.91 -1.30 -9.65
C PHE A 247 1.95 -0.59 -8.29
N GLU A 248 3.13 -0.19 -7.80
CA GLU A 248 3.29 0.73 -6.65
C GLU A 248 3.09 2.20 -7.08
N LEU A 249 2.25 2.42 -8.10
CA LEU A 249 1.97 3.73 -8.71
C LEU A 249 1.61 4.78 -7.66
N GLU A 250 0.77 4.44 -6.67
CA GLU A 250 0.33 5.39 -5.63
C GLU A 250 1.51 6.06 -4.90
N GLU A 251 2.63 5.34 -4.71
CA GLU A 251 3.82 5.86 -4.01
C GLU A 251 4.75 6.64 -4.95
N MET A 252 4.65 6.43 -6.27
CA MET A 252 5.46 7.09 -7.30
C MET A 252 4.69 8.15 -8.10
N ASP A 253 3.39 8.28 -7.89
CA ASP A 253 2.48 9.13 -8.66
C ASP A 253 2.95 10.59 -8.71
N TYR A 254 3.52 11.09 -7.61
CA TYR A 254 4.04 12.46 -7.57
C TYR A 254 5.22 12.66 -8.55
N LEU A 255 6.20 11.77 -8.55
CA LEU A 255 7.37 11.88 -9.42
C LEU A 255 7.04 11.48 -10.87
N TYR A 256 6.10 10.56 -11.05
CA TYR A 256 5.60 10.14 -12.36
C TYR A 256 4.84 11.29 -13.03
N ALA A 257 3.90 11.92 -12.32
CA ALA A 257 3.17 13.07 -12.81
C ALA A 257 4.07 14.30 -12.99
N GLY A 258 5.21 14.35 -12.28
CA GLY A 258 6.28 15.33 -12.49
C GLY A 258 7.11 15.10 -13.75
N GLY A 259 7.00 13.93 -14.39
CA GLY A 259 7.74 13.57 -15.58
C GLY A 259 9.19 13.14 -15.32
N TYR A 260 9.51 12.75 -14.08
CA TYR A 260 10.86 12.34 -13.65
C TYR A 260 11.05 10.82 -13.57
N VAL A 261 9.96 10.06 -13.44
CA VAL A 261 9.95 8.59 -13.53
C VAL A 261 8.92 8.15 -14.57
N THR A 262 9.11 6.96 -15.15
CA THR A 262 8.16 6.38 -16.11
C THR A 262 7.98 4.88 -15.88
N ALA A 263 6.89 4.30 -16.36
CA ALA A 263 6.71 2.85 -16.35
C ALA A 263 7.38 2.22 -17.57
N GLY A 264 8.32 1.31 -17.33
CA GLY A 264 8.99 0.50 -18.34
C GLY A 264 8.16 -0.71 -18.80
N PRO A 265 8.59 -1.37 -19.89
CA PRO A 265 7.87 -2.50 -20.50
C PRO A 265 7.71 -3.72 -19.57
N ASP A 266 8.57 -3.89 -18.57
CA ASP A 266 8.52 -5.00 -17.61
C ASP A 266 7.71 -4.70 -16.35
N SER A 267 6.82 -3.69 -16.41
CA SER A 267 6.02 -3.23 -15.27
C SER A 267 6.90 -2.81 -14.08
N GLN A 268 7.95 -2.04 -14.36
CA GLN A 268 8.88 -1.45 -13.38
C GLN A 268 9.05 0.04 -13.66
N PHE A 269 9.27 0.83 -12.62
CA PHE A 269 9.64 2.22 -12.83
C PHE A 269 11.07 2.33 -13.35
N LEU A 270 11.27 3.28 -14.27
CA LEU A 270 12.57 3.63 -14.84
C LEU A 270 12.83 5.12 -14.60
N VAL A 271 14.10 5.44 -14.39
CA VAL A 271 14.60 6.81 -14.30
C VAL A 271 15.64 6.99 -15.38
N ALA A 272 15.47 8.04 -16.19
CA ALA A 272 16.42 8.32 -17.25
C ALA A 272 17.72 8.93 -16.70
N GLU A 273 18.83 8.67 -17.38
CA GLU A 273 20.17 9.12 -16.97
C GLU A 273 20.24 10.65 -16.75
N GLU A 274 19.57 11.43 -17.60
CA GLU A 274 19.53 12.89 -17.50
C GLU A 274 18.81 13.37 -16.25
N VAL A 275 17.79 12.64 -15.77
CA VAL A 275 17.09 12.94 -14.52
C VAL A 275 18.03 12.68 -13.34
N LEU A 276 18.73 11.55 -13.34
CA LEU A 276 19.68 11.19 -12.28
C LEU A 276 20.79 12.24 -12.16
N LYS A 277 21.42 12.61 -13.27
CA LYS A 277 22.46 13.66 -13.30
C LYS A 277 21.94 15.01 -12.78
N ALA A 278 20.73 15.40 -13.16
CA ALA A 278 20.14 16.64 -12.69
C ALA A 278 19.79 16.59 -11.19
N TYR A 279 19.29 15.46 -10.71
CA TYR A 279 19.01 15.22 -9.29
C TYR A 279 20.28 15.25 -8.44
N GLU A 280 21.34 14.54 -8.84
CA GLU A 280 22.63 14.54 -8.15
C GLU A 280 23.21 15.95 -7.99
N ALA A 281 23.02 16.81 -9.00
CA ALA A 281 23.49 18.19 -8.95
C ALA A 281 22.75 19.05 -7.90
N ILE A 282 21.53 18.69 -7.52
CA ILE A 282 20.73 19.41 -6.50
C ILE A 282 20.73 18.72 -5.14
N ASN A 283 21.04 17.41 -5.07
CA ASN A 283 20.92 16.58 -3.87
C ASN A 283 22.05 16.80 -2.85
N THR A 284 22.26 18.05 -2.42
CA THR A 284 23.25 18.43 -1.41
C THR A 284 22.73 18.16 0.01
N PRO A 285 23.59 18.10 1.04
CA PRO A 285 23.15 17.96 2.43
C PRO A 285 22.16 19.04 2.87
N GLU A 286 22.36 20.28 2.42
CA GLU A 286 21.47 21.42 2.72
C GLU A 286 20.10 21.23 2.07
N PHE A 287 20.07 20.78 0.82
CA PHE A 287 18.83 20.45 0.13
C PHE A 287 18.07 19.33 0.84
N LYS A 288 18.78 18.27 1.28
CA LYS A 288 18.17 17.17 2.04
C LYS A 288 17.52 17.66 3.33
N GLU A 289 18.22 18.49 4.11
CA GLU A 289 17.67 19.07 5.35
C GLU A 289 16.44 19.94 5.08
N GLU A 290 16.50 20.81 4.07
CA GLU A 290 15.38 21.69 3.69
C GLU A 290 14.16 20.88 3.22
N ARG A 291 14.38 19.87 2.37
CA ARG A 291 13.33 18.97 1.88
C ARG A 291 12.70 18.17 3.01
N GLU A 292 13.49 17.52 3.86
CA GLU A 292 12.99 16.75 5.01
C GLU A 292 12.13 17.63 5.92
N ARG A 293 12.58 18.88 6.16
CA ARG A 293 11.83 19.86 6.94
C ARG A 293 10.49 20.19 6.27
N LEU A 294 10.48 20.44 4.96
CA LEU A 294 9.28 20.77 4.22
C LEU A 294 8.30 19.59 4.14
N SER A 295 8.81 18.38 3.86
CA SER A 295 8.03 17.13 3.87
C SER A 295 7.35 16.95 5.21
N LYS A 296 8.08 17.14 6.33
CA LYS A 296 7.48 17.03 7.67
C LYS A 296 6.36 18.04 7.88
N ILE A 297 6.53 19.29 7.48
CA ILE A 297 5.45 20.29 7.59
C ILE A 297 4.23 19.86 6.73
N GLY A 298 4.47 19.32 5.54
CA GLY A 298 3.45 18.72 4.68
C GLY A 298 2.69 17.59 5.35
N ASP A 299 3.37 16.65 6.00
CA ASP A 299 2.75 15.52 6.73
C ASP A 299 1.74 16.01 7.77
N TYR A 300 2.10 17.06 8.51
CA TYR A 300 1.22 17.67 9.52
C TYR A 300 0.02 18.39 8.91
N LEU A 301 0.21 19.08 7.78
CA LEU A 301 -0.89 19.70 7.03
C LEU A 301 -1.88 18.64 6.52
N CYS A 302 -1.37 17.56 5.93
CA CYS A 302 -2.18 16.44 5.42
C CYS A 302 -2.99 15.76 6.55
N ALA A 303 -2.33 15.43 7.65
CA ALA A 303 -2.97 14.84 8.84
C ALA A 303 -4.05 15.77 9.41
N ALA A 304 -3.77 17.07 9.52
CA ALA A 304 -4.73 18.03 10.02
C ALA A 304 -5.91 18.23 9.06
N ASN A 305 -5.67 18.23 7.74
CA ASN A 305 -6.73 18.27 6.75
C ASN A 305 -7.69 17.10 6.94
N SER A 306 -7.13 15.88 7.04
CA SER A 306 -7.89 14.64 7.22
C SER A 306 -8.72 14.62 8.52
N LEU A 307 -8.20 15.20 9.60
CA LEU A 307 -8.87 15.19 10.90
C LEU A 307 -9.89 16.33 11.07
N TYR A 308 -9.68 17.47 10.43
CA TYR A 308 -10.40 18.71 10.76
C TYR A 308 -11.07 19.39 9.58
N ALA A 309 -10.60 19.19 8.35
CA ALA A 309 -10.98 19.89 7.10
C ALA A 309 -10.87 21.43 7.13
N VAL A 310 -10.93 22.06 8.30
CA VAL A 310 -10.69 23.48 8.53
C VAL A 310 -9.82 23.59 9.77
N THR A 311 -8.57 23.99 9.56
CA THR A 311 -7.54 23.98 10.59
C THR A 311 -6.97 25.37 10.82
N PRO A 312 -7.17 25.94 12.02
CA PRO A 312 -6.48 27.15 12.43
C PRO A 312 -4.97 26.90 12.62
N PRO A 313 -4.08 27.81 12.21
CA PRO A 313 -2.64 27.66 12.40
C PRO A 313 -2.20 27.31 13.83
N PRO A 314 -2.80 27.86 14.91
CA PRO A 314 -2.42 27.48 16.26
C PRO A 314 -2.55 25.97 16.56
N VAL A 315 -3.50 25.28 15.95
CA VAL A 315 -3.72 23.83 16.16
C VAL A 315 -2.63 23.01 15.46
N LEU A 316 -2.22 23.41 14.26
CA LEU A 316 -1.08 22.83 13.55
C LEU A 316 0.22 23.04 14.32
N LEU A 317 0.46 24.28 14.75
CA LEU A 317 1.65 24.63 15.53
C LEU A 317 1.69 23.86 16.86
N GLU A 318 0.56 23.71 17.55
CA GLU A 318 0.47 22.90 18.76
C GLU A 318 0.85 21.44 18.48
N SER A 319 0.28 20.85 17.43
CA SER A 319 0.52 19.45 17.06
C SER A 319 1.98 19.23 16.67
N PHE A 320 2.56 20.10 15.83
CA PHE A 320 3.95 20.03 15.39
C PHE A 320 4.92 20.22 16.55
N ASN A 321 4.74 21.31 17.31
CA ASN A 321 5.65 21.69 18.39
C ASN A 321 5.55 20.77 19.62
N LYS A 322 4.56 19.89 19.68
CA LYS A 322 4.48 18.87 20.72
C LYS A 322 5.51 17.75 20.54
N TYR A 323 5.85 17.39 19.30
CA TYR A 323 6.68 16.21 19.01
C TYR A 323 8.04 16.57 18.40
N GLU A 324 8.13 17.66 17.64
CA GLU A 324 9.33 17.99 16.90
C GLU A 324 10.30 18.84 17.73
N ASP A 325 11.60 18.54 17.65
CA ASP A 325 12.65 19.24 18.41
C ASP A 325 12.80 20.70 17.94
N LYS A 326 12.94 20.90 16.63
CA LYS A 326 12.99 22.22 16.00
C LYS A 326 11.57 22.76 15.84
N LYS A 327 11.20 23.71 16.71
CA LYS A 327 9.86 24.29 16.73
C LYS A 327 9.56 25.05 15.44
N LEU A 328 8.34 24.88 14.96
CA LEU A 328 7.77 25.57 13.81
C LEU A 328 7.16 26.90 14.25
N SER A 329 7.47 27.97 13.52
CA SER A 329 6.84 29.28 13.68
C SER A 329 5.66 29.45 12.71
N LEU A 330 4.81 30.45 12.94
CA LEU A 330 3.73 30.77 12.00
C LEU A 330 4.28 31.24 10.65
N GLU A 331 5.37 32.00 10.66
CA GLU A 331 6.03 32.50 9.45
C GLU A 331 6.57 31.35 8.61
N GLU A 332 7.33 30.43 9.22
CA GLU A 332 7.88 29.24 8.56
C GLU A 332 6.76 28.33 8.02
N LEU A 333 5.66 28.18 8.77
CA LEU A 333 4.51 27.39 8.31
C LEU A 333 3.86 27.99 7.06
N LEU A 334 3.71 29.32 6.99
CA LEU A 334 3.13 29.99 5.84
C LEU A 334 4.07 29.96 4.63
N GLU A 335 5.38 30.13 4.83
CA GLU A 335 6.38 29.98 3.77
C GLU A 335 6.40 28.56 3.19
N ALA A 336 6.37 27.55 4.06
CA ALA A 336 6.27 26.15 3.67
C ALA A 336 4.99 25.88 2.85
N TYR A 337 3.86 26.42 3.30
CA TYR A 337 2.58 26.31 2.58
C TYR A 337 2.65 26.93 1.18
N GLU A 338 3.25 28.11 1.02
CA GLU A 338 3.36 28.78 -0.28
C GLU A 338 4.12 27.94 -1.31
N LEU A 339 5.14 27.19 -0.85
CA LEU A 339 5.88 26.27 -1.70
C LEU A 339 5.04 25.00 -2.00
N LEU A 340 4.47 24.39 -0.96
CA LEU A 340 3.68 23.16 -1.08
C LEU A 340 2.44 23.36 -1.96
N GLN A 341 1.69 24.46 -1.85
CA GLN A 341 0.47 24.66 -2.63
C GLN A 341 0.68 24.65 -4.14
N SER A 342 1.91 24.91 -4.60
CA SER A 342 2.24 24.92 -6.03
C SER A 342 2.25 23.50 -6.63
N TYR A 343 2.54 22.48 -5.81
CA TYR A 343 2.75 21.10 -6.28
C TYR A 343 1.88 20.06 -5.55
N ARG A 344 1.46 20.36 -4.31
CA ARG A 344 0.59 19.58 -3.43
C ARG A 344 -0.56 20.44 -2.88
N PRO A 345 -1.53 20.85 -3.73
CA PRO A 345 -2.63 21.73 -3.34
C PRO A 345 -3.73 21.00 -2.55
N GLU A 346 -3.38 20.32 -1.46
CA GLU A 346 -4.34 19.59 -0.60
C GLU A 346 -5.24 20.55 0.19
N VAL A 347 -4.69 21.70 0.58
CA VAL A 347 -5.39 22.73 1.37
C VAL A 347 -5.26 24.12 0.75
N ARG A 348 -6.22 24.99 1.05
CA ARG A 348 -6.21 26.41 0.71
C ARG A 348 -6.18 27.26 1.98
N TYR A 349 -5.39 28.32 1.98
CA TYR A 349 -5.37 29.26 3.10
C TYR A 349 -6.44 30.35 2.91
N ILE A 350 -7.53 30.27 3.68
CA ILE A 350 -8.71 31.13 3.55
C ILE A 350 -9.11 31.66 4.92
N ASP A 351 -9.31 32.98 5.03
CA ASP A 351 -9.74 33.67 6.25
C ASP A 351 -8.94 33.26 7.51
N GLY A 352 -7.62 33.09 7.33
CA GLY A 352 -6.70 32.74 8.40
C GLY A 352 -6.65 31.25 8.77
N ASN A 353 -7.30 30.35 8.01
CA ASN A 353 -7.34 28.91 8.25
C ASN A 353 -6.87 28.12 7.02
N PHE A 354 -6.29 26.95 7.25
CA PHE A 354 -6.07 25.94 6.21
C PHE A 354 -7.36 25.15 6.00
N VAL A 355 -7.91 25.19 4.80
CA VAL A 355 -9.20 24.61 4.44
C VAL A 355 -8.98 23.52 3.39
N ASP A 356 -9.63 22.39 3.55
CA ASP A 356 -9.66 21.31 2.57
C ASP A 356 -9.97 21.83 1.16
N GLY A 357 -9.21 21.38 0.18
CA GLY A 357 -9.31 21.85 -1.20
C GLY A 357 -10.71 21.68 -1.80
N ALA A 358 -11.36 20.55 -1.56
CA ALA A 358 -12.70 20.28 -2.07
C ALA A 358 -13.76 21.14 -1.36
N LEU A 359 -13.65 21.29 -0.04
CA LEU A 359 -14.53 22.18 0.74
C LEU A 359 -14.39 23.65 0.29
N ALA A 360 -13.18 24.09 0.00
CA ALA A 360 -12.90 25.45 -0.44
C ALA A 360 -13.55 25.79 -1.80
N GLU A 361 -13.78 24.80 -2.66
CA GLU A 361 -14.45 24.99 -3.96
C GLU A 361 -15.98 25.09 -3.85
N GLN A 362 -16.58 24.42 -2.87
CA GLN A 362 -18.03 24.29 -2.74
C GLN A 362 -18.72 25.48 -2.05
N LYS A 363 -18.00 26.55 -1.67
CA LYS A 363 -18.51 27.76 -0.98
C LYS A 363 -19.33 27.47 0.30
N GLY A 364 -19.02 26.37 1.00
CA GLY A 364 -19.75 25.91 2.20
C GLY A 364 -18.98 26.02 3.51
N ILE A 365 -17.86 26.76 3.56
CA ILE A 365 -16.94 26.79 4.71
C ILE A 365 -17.65 27.26 6.00
N GLU A 366 -18.42 28.34 5.93
CA GLU A 366 -19.13 28.89 7.10
C GLU A 366 -20.19 27.90 7.63
N GLU A 367 -20.97 27.28 6.75
CA GLU A 367 -21.97 26.28 7.12
C GLU A 367 -21.29 25.04 7.73
N PHE A 368 -20.17 24.61 7.15
CA PHE A 368 -19.38 23.50 7.67
C PHE A 368 -18.84 23.79 9.08
N GLN A 369 -18.27 24.97 9.30
CA GLN A 369 -17.79 25.40 10.62
C GLN A 369 -18.93 25.51 11.64
N GLN A 370 -20.15 25.85 11.22
CA GLN A 370 -21.32 25.86 12.09
C GLN A 370 -21.75 24.44 12.50
N MET A 371 -21.57 23.45 11.62
CA MET A 371 -21.83 22.05 11.92
C MET A 371 -20.74 21.43 12.81
N GLN A 372 -19.50 21.91 12.72
CA GLN A 372 -18.42 21.43 13.58
C GLN A 372 -18.70 21.69 15.06
N LYS A 373 -18.48 20.66 15.86
CA LYS A 373 -18.66 20.73 17.31
C LYS A 373 -17.66 21.70 17.92
N LYS A 374 -18.14 22.54 18.84
CA LYS A 374 -17.32 23.52 19.57
C LYS A 374 -16.59 22.85 20.74
N VAL A 375 -15.71 21.90 20.42
CA VAL A 375 -14.85 21.17 21.38
C VAL A 375 -13.38 21.45 21.07
N PRO A 376 -12.45 21.23 22.02
CA PRO A 376 -11.02 21.30 21.72
C PRO A 376 -10.65 20.31 20.60
N TYR A 377 -9.68 20.68 19.76
CA TYR A 377 -9.18 19.77 18.72
C TYR A 377 -8.54 18.53 19.35
N TYR A 378 -8.76 17.38 18.75
CA TYR A 378 -7.92 16.21 19.01
C TYR A 378 -6.49 16.55 18.58
N ILE A 379 -5.47 16.02 19.27
CA ILE A 379 -4.08 16.19 18.86
C ILE A 379 -3.53 14.79 18.58
N PRO A 380 -3.30 14.41 17.31
CA PRO A 380 -2.85 13.08 16.95
C PRO A 380 -1.46 12.77 17.48
N THR A 381 -1.16 11.49 17.64
CA THR A 381 0.19 11.01 17.94
C THR A 381 1.10 11.16 16.71
N GLN A 382 2.42 11.20 16.92
CA GLN A 382 3.38 11.27 15.82
C GLN A 382 3.24 10.08 14.84
N MET A 383 2.86 8.90 15.34
CA MET A 383 2.58 7.73 14.50
C MET A 383 1.31 7.91 13.66
N GLU A 384 0.22 8.42 14.24
CA GLU A 384 -1.00 8.72 13.48
C GLU A 384 -0.74 9.75 12.38
N ILE A 385 0.08 10.78 12.65
CA ILE A 385 0.43 11.82 11.67
C ILE A 385 1.15 11.20 10.47
N ARG A 386 2.22 10.44 10.71
CA ARG A 386 3.00 9.79 9.63
C ARG A 386 2.11 8.83 8.84
N PHE A 387 1.37 7.97 9.53
CA PHE A 387 0.52 6.98 8.87
C PHE A 387 -0.56 7.64 7.99
N MET A 388 -1.23 8.69 8.49
CA MET A 388 -2.21 9.43 7.69
C MET A 388 -1.56 10.12 6.49
N ALA A 389 -0.41 10.76 6.69
CA ALA A 389 0.30 11.44 5.60
C ALA A 389 0.71 10.48 4.48
N ASP A 390 1.13 9.26 4.82
CA ASP A 390 1.49 8.22 3.85
C ASP A 390 0.28 7.54 3.19
N ASN A 391 -0.91 7.60 3.83
CA ASN A 391 -2.10 6.86 3.42
C ASN A 391 -3.34 7.75 3.17
N ASP A 392 -3.15 9.00 2.75
CA ASP A 392 -4.22 9.94 2.41
C ASP A 392 -5.31 10.08 3.50
N GLY A 393 -4.88 10.20 4.75
CA GLY A 393 -5.77 10.34 5.91
C GLY A 393 -6.35 9.04 6.45
N PHE A 394 -6.08 7.90 5.83
CA PHE A 394 -6.53 6.59 6.31
C PHE A 394 -5.86 6.22 7.63
N LEU A 395 -6.62 5.62 8.55
CA LEU A 395 -6.11 5.02 9.79
C LEU A 395 -6.71 3.61 9.96
N MET A 396 -5.86 2.59 10.00
CA MET A 396 -6.35 1.23 10.23
C MET A 396 -6.72 1.01 11.71
N THR A 397 -7.87 0.39 11.97
CA THR A 397 -8.32 0.06 13.32
C THR A 397 -8.71 -1.43 13.46
N GLY A 398 -8.92 -1.87 14.70
CA GLY A 398 -9.44 -3.22 14.97
C GLY A 398 -10.82 -3.43 14.35
N GLU A 399 -11.67 -2.41 14.35
CA GLU A 399 -13.02 -2.45 13.77
C GLU A 399 -12.98 -2.53 12.24
N LEU A 400 -12.10 -1.76 11.59
CA LEU A 400 -11.86 -1.90 10.15
C LEU A 400 -11.27 -3.28 9.79
N SER A 401 -10.50 -3.89 10.70
CA SER A 401 -10.02 -5.27 10.51
C SER A 401 -11.16 -6.29 10.54
N LEU A 402 -12.21 -6.06 11.34
CA LEU A 402 -13.42 -6.89 11.34
C LEU A 402 -14.22 -6.70 10.05
N LEU A 403 -14.33 -5.45 9.57
CA LEU A 403 -14.95 -5.16 8.27
C LEU A 403 -14.21 -5.85 7.13
N SER A 404 -12.88 -5.77 7.13
CA SER A 404 -12.01 -6.46 6.17
C SER A 404 -12.32 -7.96 6.13
N LYS A 405 -12.31 -8.63 7.30
CA LYS A 405 -12.61 -10.07 7.38
C LYS A 405 -14.00 -10.41 6.87
N PHE A 406 -15.02 -9.63 7.25
CA PHE A 406 -16.38 -9.85 6.77
C PHE A 406 -16.47 -9.72 5.24
N LEU A 407 -15.86 -8.67 4.66
CA LEU A 407 -15.86 -8.47 3.22
C LEU A 407 -15.12 -9.61 2.48
N THR A 408 -13.98 -10.05 2.98
CA THR A 408 -13.19 -11.11 2.34
C THR A 408 -13.80 -12.50 2.53
N GLU A 409 -14.10 -12.90 3.76
CA GLU A 409 -14.44 -14.29 4.12
C GLU A 409 -15.91 -14.63 3.87
N GLU A 410 -16.82 -13.64 3.96
CA GLU A 410 -18.26 -13.87 3.87
C GLU A 410 -18.87 -13.26 2.61
N MET A 411 -18.40 -12.08 2.20
CA MET A 411 -18.86 -11.41 0.97
C MET A 411 -18.03 -11.77 -0.27
N ASN A 412 -16.97 -12.60 -0.12
CA ASN A 412 -16.06 -13.02 -1.19
C ASN A 412 -15.44 -11.85 -1.98
N VAL A 413 -15.22 -10.72 -1.32
CA VAL A 413 -14.55 -9.57 -1.94
C VAL A 413 -13.06 -9.89 -2.13
N PRO A 414 -12.50 -9.73 -3.34
CA PRO A 414 -11.08 -9.96 -3.58
C PRO A 414 -10.18 -9.08 -2.70
N ASP A 415 -9.10 -9.66 -2.17
CA ASP A 415 -8.15 -8.97 -1.27
C ASP A 415 -7.65 -7.63 -1.83
N GLU A 416 -7.42 -7.54 -3.15
CA GLU A 416 -6.95 -6.33 -3.84
C GLU A 416 -7.93 -5.16 -3.78
N ARG A 417 -9.23 -5.42 -3.59
CA ARG A 417 -10.27 -4.37 -3.48
C ARG A 417 -10.46 -3.87 -2.06
N ILE A 418 -10.01 -4.63 -1.06
CA ILE A 418 -10.26 -4.36 0.35
C ILE A 418 -9.69 -2.99 0.78
N PRO A 419 -8.43 -2.63 0.47
CA PRO A 419 -7.88 -1.33 0.89
C PRO A 419 -8.74 -0.15 0.42
N TYR A 420 -9.16 -0.17 -0.85
CA TYR A 420 -10.03 0.86 -1.43
C TYR A 420 -11.37 0.97 -0.68
N LEU A 421 -12.03 -0.16 -0.42
CA LEU A 421 -13.33 -0.17 0.27
C LEU A 421 -13.21 0.30 1.72
N LEU A 422 -12.16 -0.09 2.43
CA LEU A 422 -11.93 0.39 3.80
C LEU A 422 -11.64 1.89 3.83
N ARG A 423 -10.84 2.41 2.89
CA ARG A 423 -10.59 3.84 2.74
C ARG A 423 -11.86 4.61 2.45
N GLN A 424 -12.68 4.12 1.51
CA GLN A 424 -13.98 4.70 1.19
C GLN A 424 -14.90 4.76 2.43
N VAL A 425 -15.09 3.62 3.10
CA VAL A 425 -15.97 3.54 4.29
C VAL A 425 -15.49 4.48 5.39
N GLN A 426 -14.18 4.52 5.67
CA GLN A 426 -13.64 5.42 6.68
C GLN A 426 -13.81 6.90 6.28
N ALA A 427 -13.60 7.25 5.01
CA ALA A 427 -13.76 8.62 4.52
C ALA A 427 -15.23 9.10 4.59
N GLU A 428 -16.17 8.23 4.21
CA GLU A 428 -17.61 8.53 4.34
C GLU A 428 -17.98 8.73 5.81
N ILE A 429 -17.59 7.79 6.67
CA ILE A 429 -17.87 7.85 8.10
C ILE A 429 -17.24 9.07 8.74
N SER A 430 -15.97 9.40 8.45
CA SER A 430 -15.27 10.54 9.07
C SER A 430 -15.98 11.87 8.80
N MET A 431 -16.65 11.99 7.65
CA MET A 431 -17.47 13.13 7.25
C MET A 431 -18.89 13.13 7.84
N GLY A 432 -19.27 12.08 8.56
CA GLY A 432 -20.56 11.97 9.24
C GLY A 432 -21.64 11.21 8.46
N ALA A 433 -21.25 10.40 7.47
CA ALA A 433 -22.18 9.58 6.71
C ALA A 433 -23.04 8.70 7.63
N GLN A 434 -24.29 8.54 7.24
CA GLN A 434 -25.23 7.63 7.87
C GLN A 434 -25.04 6.20 7.35
N LEU A 435 -25.49 5.22 8.13
CA LEU A 435 -25.39 3.80 7.75
C LEU A 435 -25.92 3.52 6.34
N GLN A 436 -27.03 4.16 5.96
CA GLN A 436 -27.64 3.98 4.65
C GLN A 436 -26.73 4.46 3.51
N GLU A 437 -26.03 5.58 3.69
CA GLU A 437 -25.10 6.13 2.69
C GLU A 437 -23.89 5.19 2.54
N VAL A 438 -23.40 4.63 3.65
CA VAL A 438 -22.30 3.64 3.63
C VAL A 438 -22.73 2.35 2.93
N VAL A 439 -23.96 1.88 3.17
CA VAL A 439 -24.52 0.71 2.45
C VAL A 439 -24.60 1.00 0.96
N GLU A 440 -25.12 2.16 0.58
CA GLU A 440 -25.22 2.58 -0.83
C GLU A 440 -23.83 2.67 -1.49
N GLY A 441 -22.81 3.15 -0.78
CA GLY A 441 -21.42 3.19 -1.25
C GLY A 441 -20.81 1.81 -1.50
N ILE A 442 -21.10 0.83 -0.64
CA ILE A 442 -20.68 -0.57 -0.81
C ILE A 442 -21.42 -1.22 -1.97
N GLU A 443 -22.73 -1.00 -2.10
CA GLU A 443 -23.53 -1.53 -3.21
C GLU A 443 -23.13 -0.92 -4.57
N ALA A 444 -22.81 0.38 -4.60
CA ALA A 444 -22.28 1.06 -5.78
C ALA A 444 -20.92 0.48 -6.22
N SER A 445 -20.16 -0.10 -5.29
CA SER A 445 -18.94 -0.85 -5.57
C SER A 445 -19.21 -2.28 -6.07
N GLY A 446 -20.46 -2.66 -6.33
CA GLY A 446 -20.85 -3.96 -6.86
C GLY A 446 -20.88 -5.08 -5.82
N ILE A 447 -20.92 -4.74 -4.52
CA ILE A 447 -21.04 -5.71 -3.43
C ILE A 447 -22.50 -5.73 -2.98
N ILE A 448 -23.19 -6.84 -3.22
CA ILE A 448 -24.62 -6.97 -2.95
C ILE A 448 -24.83 -7.82 -1.70
N PHE A 449 -25.64 -7.33 -0.76
CA PHE A 449 -26.04 -8.09 0.42
C PHE A 449 -27.10 -9.13 0.03
N GLU A 450 -26.68 -10.40 -0.10
CA GLU A 450 -27.54 -11.49 -0.56
C GLU A 450 -28.57 -11.96 0.50
N SER A 451 -28.35 -11.66 1.77
CA SER A 451 -29.20 -12.09 2.89
C SER A 451 -29.39 -11.00 3.94
N GLU A 452 -30.51 -11.08 4.68
CA GLU A 452 -30.76 -10.21 5.83
C GLU A 452 -29.69 -10.39 6.92
N GLU A 453 -29.18 -11.61 7.10
CA GLU A 453 -28.08 -11.91 8.02
C GLU A 453 -26.79 -11.15 7.67
N HIS A 454 -26.42 -11.09 6.38
CA HIS A 454 -25.24 -10.32 5.95
C HIS A 454 -25.42 -8.83 6.23
N LEU A 455 -26.61 -8.28 5.98
CA LEU A 455 -26.91 -6.87 6.23
C LEU A 455 -26.90 -6.54 7.74
N GLU A 456 -27.46 -7.41 8.57
CA GLU A 456 -27.43 -7.26 10.03
C GLU A 456 -26.01 -7.27 10.58
N LYS A 457 -25.18 -8.22 10.12
CA LYS A 457 -23.78 -8.33 10.53
C LYS A 457 -22.96 -7.14 10.08
N PHE A 458 -23.10 -6.72 8.82
CA PHE A 458 -22.48 -5.51 8.31
C PHE A 458 -22.87 -4.28 9.13
N THR A 459 -24.17 -4.12 9.43
CA THR A 459 -24.68 -3.02 10.26
C THR A 459 -24.05 -2.98 11.65
N SER A 460 -23.85 -4.15 12.26
CA SER A 460 -23.16 -4.24 13.55
C SER A 460 -21.70 -3.78 13.43
N ILE A 461 -20.97 -4.29 12.43
CA ILE A 461 -19.56 -3.94 12.21
C ILE A 461 -19.41 -2.45 11.92
N ILE A 462 -20.22 -1.89 11.02
CA ILE A 462 -20.17 -0.47 10.68
C ILE A 462 -20.54 0.41 11.87
N THR A 463 -21.43 -0.03 12.75
CA THR A 463 -21.70 0.70 14.00
C THR A 463 -20.44 0.82 14.86
N ASP A 464 -19.65 -0.25 14.96
CA ASP A 464 -18.41 -0.23 15.72
C ASP A 464 -17.34 0.60 15.01
N VAL A 465 -17.15 0.44 13.69
CA VAL A 465 -16.24 1.27 12.87
C VAL A 465 -16.58 2.75 13.08
N TRP A 466 -17.85 3.13 12.97
CA TRP A 466 -18.31 4.50 13.16
C TRP A 466 -17.93 5.04 14.54
N ASN A 467 -18.19 4.27 15.60
CA ASN A 467 -17.89 4.69 16.97
C ASN A 467 -16.39 4.92 17.22
N HIS A 468 -15.52 4.26 16.46
CA HIS A 468 -14.06 4.26 16.62
C HIS A 468 -13.31 5.05 15.54
N THR A 469 -14.01 5.65 14.58
CA THR A 469 -13.44 6.49 13.53
C THR A 469 -13.26 7.93 14.01
N ARG A 470 -12.16 8.58 13.62
CA ARG A 470 -11.91 10.01 13.89
C ARG A 470 -12.86 10.84 13.02
N MET A 471 -13.67 11.69 13.63
CA MET A 471 -14.71 12.43 12.90
C MET A 471 -14.30 13.88 12.68
N VAL A 472 -14.44 14.35 11.44
CA VAL A 472 -14.12 15.74 11.07
C VAL A 472 -15.04 16.73 11.79
N LEU A 473 -16.34 16.39 11.88
CA LEU A 473 -17.32 17.19 12.61
C LEU A 473 -17.04 17.26 14.12
N ASN A 474 -16.28 16.30 14.66
CA ASN A 474 -15.88 16.29 16.07
C ASN A 474 -14.48 16.89 16.29
N ARG A 475 -13.90 17.56 15.30
CA ARG A 475 -12.52 18.06 15.36
C ARG A 475 -11.52 16.94 15.68
N GLY A 476 -11.69 15.80 15.01
CA GLY A 476 -10.83 14.62 15.12
C GLY A 476 -11.13 13.69 16.30
N HIS A 477 -12.07 13.98 17.21
CA HIS A 477 -12.42 13.03 18.27
C HIS A 477 -13.30 11.88 17.74
N LYS A 478 -13.06 10.68 18.25
CA LYS A 478 -13.92 9.52 18.00
C LYS A 478 -15.23 9.67 18.77
N PRO A 479 -16.37 9.17 18.25
CA PRO A 479 -17.64 9.28 18.97
C PRO A 479 -17.61 8.72 20.39
N TYR A 480 -16.96 7.57 20.65
CA TYR A 480 -16.88 7.03 22.02
C TYR A 480 -16.06 7.93 22.97
N GLU A 481 -15.02 8.63 22.47
CA GLU A 481 -14.22 9.54 23.28
C GLU A 481 -15.05 10.75 23.72
N MET A 482 -15.95 11.21 22.85
CA MET A 482 -16.89 12.30 23.17
C MET A 482 -17.84 11.89 24.30
N VAL A 483 -18.29 10.63 24.31
CA VAL A 483 -19.10 10.04 25.38
C VAL A 483 -18.32 10.01 26.68
N MET A 484 -17.13 9.40 26.67
CA MET A 484 -16.29 9.29 27.88
C MET A 484 -15.93 10.65 28.50
N LYS A 485 -15.80 11.71 27.69
CA LYS A 485 -15.50 13.08 28.14
C LYS A 485 -16.74 13.87 28.57
N GLY A 486 -17.94 13.27 28.55
CA GLY A 486 -19.19 13.95 28.90
C GLY A 486 -19.63 15.02 27.90
N LEU A 487 -19.17 14.91 26.64
CA LEU A 487 -19.47 15.86 25.55
C LEU A 487 -20.61 15.35 24.64
N GLU A 488 -21.41 14.41 25.14
CA GLU A 488 -22.49 13.70 24.41
C GLU A 488 -23.59 14.63 23.90
N THR A 489 -23.90 15.70 24.63
CA THR A 489 -24.92 16.69 24.24
C THR A 489 -24.53 17.46 22.98
N VAL A 490 -23.25 17.43 22.60
CA VAL A 490 -22.74 17.97 21.34
C VAL A 490 -22.77 16.90 20.24
N SER A 491 -23.07 15.64 20.55
CA SER A 491 -22.91 14.45 19.70
C SER A 491 -24.16 13.80 19.12
N ALA A 492 -25.30 14.48 19.18
CA ALA A 492 -26.56 13.93 18.68
C ALA A 492 -26.65 13.97 17.13
N GLN A 493 -25.90 13.11 16.45
CA GLN A 493 -26.16 12.75 15.04
C GLN A 493 -26.82 11.38 14.87
N ARG A 494 -26.80 10.50 15.88
CA ARG A 494 -27.76 9.40 15.93
C ARG A 494 -29.11 9.92 16.40
N LYS A 495 -29.91 10.47 15.49
CA LYS A 495 -31.34 10.11 15.54
C LYS A 495 -31.37 8.65 15.12
N ASN A 496 -31.33 7.73 16.09
CA ASN A 496 -31.76 6.36 15.81
C ASN A 496 -33.09 6.48 15.06
N PRO A 497 -33.25 5.91 13.86
CA PRO A 497 -34.60 5.71 13.33
C PRO A 497 -35.38 4.99 14.44
N PRO A 498 -36.58 5.47 14.82
CA PRO A 498 -37.31 4.87 15.92
C PRO A 498 -37.44 3.37 15.64
N LYS A 499 -36.96 2.53 16.56
CA LYS A 499 -37.12 1.08 16.46
C LYS A 499 -38.60 0.80 16.22
N ILE A 500 -38.95 0.29 15.04
CA ILE A 500 -40.33 -0.05 14.70
C ILE A 500 -40.61 -1.42 15.31
N TYR A 501 -41.25 -1.44 16.47
CA TYR A 501 -41.62 -2.69 17.13
C TYR A 501 -42.79 -3.36 16.40
N PRO A 502 -42.98 -4.69 16.51
CA PRO A 502 -44.04 -5.43 15.81
C PRO A 502 -45.46 -4.83 15.98
N ASN A 503 -45.71 -4.12 17.09
CA ASN A 503 -46.99 -3.50 17.39
C ASN A 503 -47.12 -2.02 17.01
N ASP A 504 -46.05 -1.39 16.53
CA ASP A 504 -46.02 0.03 16.17
C ASP A 504 -46.76 0.28 14.85
N PRO A 505 -47.26 1.51 14.62
CA PRO A 505 -47.83 1.91 13.34
C PRO A 505 -46.82 1.71 12.20
N CYS A 506 -47.26 1.09 11.11
CA CYS A 506 -46.41 0.81 9.97
C CYS A 506 -46.05 2.09 9.21
N SER A 507 -44.76 2.27 8.90
CA SER A 507 -44.18 3.45 8.25
C SER A 507 -44.66 3.69 6.82
N CYS A 508 -45.30 2.72 6.16
CA CYS A 508 -45.84 2.87 4.81
C CYS A 508 -47.18 3.64 4.72
N GLY A 509 -47.66 4.19 5.84
CA GLY A 509 -48.91 4.96 5.88
C GLY A 509 -50.19 4.11 5.81
N SER A 510 -50.09 2.78 5.88
CA SER A 510 -51.23 1.86 5.76
C SER A 510 -52.22 1.88 6.94
N GLY A 511 -51.87 2.57 8.03
CA GLY A 511 -52.65 2.59 9.28
C GLY A 511 -52.65 1.26 10.06
N LYS A 512 -51.90 0.24 9.60
CA LYS A 512 -51.81 -1.08 10.24
C LYS A 512 -50.58 -1.17 11.14
N LYS A 513 -50.58 -2.11 12.10
CA LYS A 513 -49.37 -2.46 12.89
C LYS A 513 -48.31 -3.09 11.99
N TYR A 514 -47.03 -2.81 12.24
CA TYR A 514 -45.89 -3.25 11.42
C TYR A 514 -45.92 -4.75 11.11
N LYS A 515 -46.12 -5.61 12.12
CA LYS A 515 -46.21 -7.10 11.96
C LYS A 515 -47.38 -7.59 11.10
N LYS A 516 -48.34 -6.72 10.78
CA LYS A 516 -49.51 -7.05 9.94
C LYS A 516 -49.44 -6.40 8.56
N CYS A 517 -48.36 -5.70 8.24
CA CYS A 517 -48.14 -5.01 6.98
C CYS A 517 -46.73 -5.32 6.44
N CYS A 518 -45.81 -4.37 6.43
CA CYS A 518 -44.46 -4.57 5.88
C CYS A 518 -43.68 -5.69 6.60
N GLY A 519 -43.87 -5.87 7.91
CA GLY A 519 -43.28 -6.97 8.68
C GLY A 519 -43.99 -8.33 8.53
N LYS A 520 -44.78 -8.56 7.47
CA LYS A 520 -45.32 -9.89 7.11
C LYS A 520 -44.45 -10.64 6.09
N ARG A 521 -43.45 -9.98 5.51
CA ARG A 521 -42.55 -10.56 4.50
C ARG A 521 -41.09 -10.67 4.93
N SER A 522 -40.82 -10.33 6.19
CA SER A 522 -39.57 -10.59 6.93
C SER A 522 -39.74 -11.87 7.74
#